data_AF-A0A973XAR5-F1
#
_entry.id   AF-A0A973XAR5-F1
#
_cell.length_a   1.000
_cell.length_b   1.000
_cell.length_c   1.000
_cell.angle_alpha   90.00
_cell.angle_beta   90.00
_cell.angle_gamma   90.00
#
_symmetry.space_group_name_H-M   'P 1'
#
loop_
_entity.id
_entity.type
_entity.pdbx_description
1 polymer ?
#
loop_
_entity_poly.entity_id
_entity_poly.type
_entity_poly.pdbx_seq_one_letter_code
_entity_poly.pdbx_strand_id
1 'polypeptide(L)'
;MTATSLPILQTRSPHFEMLGGEAAVVQLVDAFYRHMGTQAGAAGIRAMHGRDLTSTRAILVLYLCEWLGGPAGYSAKQGHPRLRMRHGGFAIGGPERDAWLACMDAALTDIGAAPELKQTLMASFFKTADWMRNTGPHPASIATTRKDTP
;
A
#
# COMPACT_ATOMS: atom_id res chain seq x y z
N MET A 1 -50.53 5.73 -2.89
CA MET A 1 -49.60 4.65 -2.49
C MET A 1 -48.19 5.23 -2.57
N THR A 2 -47.62 5.64 -1.45
CA THR A 2 -46.24 6.17 -1.38
C THR A 2 -45.30 4.99 -1.20
N ALA A 3 -44.49 4.70 -2.23
CA ALA A 3 -43.42 3.72 -2.11
C ALA A 3 -42.29 4.32 -1.25
N THR A 4 -42.18 3.86 -0.01
CA THR A 4 -41.02 4.12 0.84
C THR A 4 -39.81 3.39 0.23
N SER A 5 -38.92 4.11 -0.44
CA SER A 5 -37.60 3.58 -0.77
C SER A 5 -36.81 3.45 0.53
N LEU A 6 -36.45 2.22 0.88
CA LEU A 6 -35.45 1.95 1.92
C LEU A 6 -34.11 2.55 1.46
N PRO A 7 -33.37 3.26 2.33
CA PRO A 7 -32.03 3.69 2.00
C PRO A 7 -31.18 2.43 1.83
N ILE A 8 -30.58 2.28 0.66
CA ILE A 8 -29.48 1.35 0.44
C ILE A 8 -28.39 1.82 1.40
N LEU A 9 -28.16 1.11 2.50
CA LEU A 9 -26.97 1.30 3.31
C LEU A 9 -25.78 0.88 2.45
N GLN A 10 -25.30 1.83 1.64
CA GLN A 10 -24.01 1.72 0.99
C GLN A 10 -23.00 1.61 2.12
N THR A 11 -22.37 0.46 2.27
CA THR A 11 -21.33 0.20 3.27
C THR A 11 -20.17 1.15 3.02
N ARG A 12 -20.26 2.34 3.61
CA ARG A 12 -19.18 3.33 3.65
C ARG A 12 -18.04 2.68 4.41
N SER A 13 -16.96 2.32 3.71
CA SER A 13 -15.68 2.13 4.38
C SER A 13 -14.75 3.29 4.03
N PRO A 14 -14.81 4.44 4.72
CA PRO A 14 -13.69 5.34 4.73
C PRO A 14 -12.77 4.85 5.86
N HIS A 15 -11.94 3.84 5.56
CA HIS A 15 -10.83 3.44 6.44
C HIS A 15 -9.97 4.64 6.85
N PHE A 16 -10.01 5.72 6.05
CA PHE A 16 -9.48 7.04 6.36
C PHE A 16 -9.94 7.57 7.73
N GLU A 17 -11.26 7.62 7.97
CA GLU A 17 -11.80 8.10 9.26
C GLU A 17 -11.47 7.13 10.39
N MET A 18 -11.53 5.83 10.13
CA MET A 18 -11.19 4.80 11.13
C MET A 18 -9.72 4.87 11.56
N LEU A 19 -8.83 5.27 10.66
CA LEU A 19 -7.41 5.45 10.96
C LEU A 19 -7.14 6.74 11.77
N GLY A 20 -8.03 7.73 11.71
CA GLY A 20 -7.84 9.05 12.31
C GLY A 20 -7.58 10.18 11.32
N GLY A 21 -7.96 10.00 10.06
CA GLY A 21 -7.88 11.01 9.00
C GLY A 21 -6.44 11.33 8.56
N GLU A 22 -6.25 12.51 7.96
CA GLU A 22 -4.98 12.91 7.35
C GLU A 22 -3.83 12.94 8.36
N ALA A 23 -4.08 13.38 9.58
CA ALA A 23 -3.06 13.43 10.64
C ALA A 23 -2.48 12.03 10.93
N ALA A 24 -3.32 11.00 10.96
CA ALA A 24 -2.88 9.62 11.15
C ALA A 24 -2.16 9.06 9.91
N VAL A 25 -2.59 9.44 8.70
CA VAL A 25 -1.89 9.07 7.45
C VAL A 25 -0.48 9.67 7.39
N VAL A 26 -0.31 10.92 7.81
CA VAL A 26 1.01 11.56 7.91
C VAL A 26 1.91 10.77 8.87
N GLN A 27 1.41 10.44 10.07
CA GLN A 27 2.14 9.63 11.04
C GLN A 27 2.50 8.24 10.49
N LEU A 28 1.57 7.60 9.77
CA LEU A 28 1.80 6.31 9.13
C LEU A 28 2.95 6.40 8.11
N VAL A 29 2.95 7.40 7.23
CA VAL A 29 3.98 7.58 6.21
C VAL A 29 5.34 7.90 6.83
N ASP A 30 5.37 8.72 7.87
CA ASP A 30 6.60 9.03 8.60
C ASP A 30 7.18 7.79 9.28
N ALA A 31 6.35 7.01 9.97
CA ALA A 31 6.76 5.74 10.58
C ALA A 31 7.21 4.71 9.54
N PHE A 32 6.51 4.61 8.40
CA PHE A 32 6.87 3.74 7.29
C PHE A 32 8.27 4.03 6.74
N TYR A 33 8.57 5.30 6.43
CA TYR A 33 9.90 5.66 5.93
C TYR A 33 10.98 5.61 7.01
N ARG A 34 10.62 5.77 8.29
CA ARG A 34 11.54 5.50 9.41
C ARG A 34 11.93 4.02 9.42
N HIS A 35 10.96 3.10 9.41
CA HIS A 35 11.25 1.65 9.35
C HIS A 35 12.03 1.26 8.11
N MET A 36 11.68 1.79 6.93
CA MET A 36 12.44 1.56 5.70
C MET A 36 13.90 2.03 5.81
N GLY A 37 14.16 3.11 6.56
CA GLY A 37 15.50 3.65 6.77
C GLY A 37 16.32 2.90 7.82
N THR A 38 15.70 2.19 8.75
CA THR A 38 16.39 1.58 9.91
C THR A 38 16.41 0.05 9.89
N GLN A 39 15.46 -0.61 9.22
CA GLN A 39 15.40 -2.07 9.17
C GLN A 39 16.41 -2.61 8.15
N ALA A 40 17.31 -3.50 8.59
CA ALA A 40 18.31 -4.12 7.70
C ALA A 40 17.66 -4.82 6.49
N GLY A 41 16.51 -5.48 6.69
CA GLY A 41 15.76 -6.15 5.62
C GLY A 41 15.15 -5.19 4.58
N ALA A 42 15.06 -3.89 4.87
CA ALA A 42 14.52 -2.88 3.97
C ALA A 42 15.61 -2.11 3.20
N ALA A 43 16.89 -2.42 3.41
CA ALA A 43 18.00 -1.70 2.76
C ALA A 43 17.89 -1.70 1.22
N GLY A 44 17.44 -2.82 0.63
CA GLY A 44 17.23 -2.95 -0.82
C GLY A 44 16.20 -1.95 -1.35
N ILE A 45 14.99 -1.93 -0.78
CA ILE A 45 13.94 -1.00 -1.19
C ILE A 45 14.28 0.45 -0.83
N ARG A 46 15.03 0.70 0.25
CA ARG A 46 15.50 2.05 0.60
C ARG A 46 16.46 2.60 -0.45
N ALA A 47 17.32 1.77 -1.03
CA ALA A 47 18.27 2.16 -2.07
C ALA A 47 17.59 2.55 -3.39
N MET A 48 16.36 2.08 -3.63
CA MET A 48 15.55 2.47 -4.79
C MET A 48 14.97 3.89 -4.67
N HIS A 49 15.03 4.48 -3.47
CA HIS A 49 14.55 5.82 -3.21
C HIS A 49 15.69 6.84 -3.17
N GLY A 50 15.38 8.08 -3.54
CA GLY A 50 16.31 9.20 -3.39
C GLY A 50 16.82 9.38 -1.95
N ARG A 51 17.94 10.09 -1.80
CA ARG A 51 18.46 10.45 -0.47
C ARG A 51 17.45 11.31 0.29
N ASP A 52 16.93 12.34 -0.37
CA ASP A 52 15.81 13.14 0.11
C ASP A 52 14.48 12.44 -0.20
N LEU A 53 13.66 12.26 0.82
CA LEU A 53 12.36 11.60 0.76
C LEU A 53 11.19 12.59 0.87
N THR A 54 11.46 13.89 1.00
CA THR A 54 10.44 14.93 1.26
C THR A 54 9.29 14.88 0.26
N SER A 55 9.61 14.89 -1.05
CA SER A 55 8.59 14.82 -2.10
C SER A 55 7.85 13.47 -2.11
N THR A 56 8.58 12.36 -1.96
CA THR A 56 7.99 11.02 -1.99
C THR A 56 7.03 10.79 -0.81
N ARG A 57 7.37 11.31 0.39
CA ARG A 57 6.46 11.31 1.55
C ARG A 57 5.18 12.05 1.26
N ALA A 58 5.26 13.28 0.76
CA ALA A 58 4.08 14.09 0.44
C ALA A 58 3.18 13.40 -0.61
N ILE A 59 3.77 12.77 -1.62
CA ILE A 59 3.03 12.01 -2.63
C ILE A 59 2.34 10.79 -2.00
N LEU A 60 3.04 10.04 -1.14
CA LEU A 60 2.47 8.87 -0.48
C LEU A 60 1.34 9.23 0.48
N VAL A 61 1.46 10.35 1.22
CA VAL A 61 0.38 10.87 2.07
C VAL A 61 -0.87 11.14 1.24
N LEU A 62 -0.75 11.92 0.17
CA LEU A 62 -1.88 12.22 -0.71
C LEU A 62 -2.50 10.94 -1.27
N TYR A 63 -1.66 10.01 -1.72
CA TYR A 63 -2.10 8.73 -2.25
C TYR A 63 -2.89 7.93 -1.21
N LEU A 64 -2.36 7.77 0.00
CA LEU A 64 -3.02 7.00 1.05
C LEU A 64 -4.29 7.67 1.57
N CYS A 65 -4.32 9.00 1.70
CA CYS A 65 -5.54 9.72 2.04
C CYS A 65 -6.67 9.38 1.06
N GLU A 66 -6.42 9.48 -0.25
CA GLU A 66 -7.40 9.17 -1.28
C GLU A 66 -7.73 7.66 -1.35
N TRP A 67 -6.71 6.81 -1.27
CA TRP A 67 -6.87 5.35 -1.35
C TRP A 67 -7.67 4.77 -0.18
N LEU A 68 -7.56 5.36 1.01
CA LEU A 68 -8.34 4.99 2.20
C LEU A 68 -9.79 5.53 2.18
N GLY A 69 -10.17 6.29 1.14
CA GLY A 69 -11.51 6.87 0.98
C GLY A 69 -11.67 8.30 1.50
N GLY A 70 -10.56 9.00 1.76
CA GLY A 70 -10.53 10.42 2.08
C GLY A 70 -10.59 11.34 0.84
N PRO A 71 -10.26 12.63 0.98
CA PRO A 71 -10.32 13.60 -0.12
C PRO A 71 -9.44 13.22 -1.32
N ALA A 72 -9.90 13.53 -2.53
CA ALA A 72 -9.22 13.20 -3.80
C ALA A 72 -8.01 14.13 -4.11
N GLY A 73 -7.06 14.20 -3.19
CA GLY A 73 -5.89 15.08 -3.30
C GLY A 73 -4.77 14.54 -4.20
N TYR A 74 -4.65 13.22 -4.34
CA TYR A 74 -3.63 12.60 -5.19
C TYR A 74 -4.02 12.77 -6.65
N SER A 75 -5.21 12.33 -7.05
CA SER A 75 -5.64 12.37 -8.44
C SER A 75 -5.73 13.80 -8.98
N ALA A 76 -6.12 14.76 -8.13
CA ALA A 76 -6.12 16.18 -8.49
C ALA A 76 -4.72 16.74 -8.82
N LYS A 77 -3.66 16.26 -8.15
CA LYS A 77 -2.29 16.77 -8.31
C LYS A 77 -1.42 15.91 -9.25
N GLN A 78 -1.65 14.61 -9.26
CA GLN A 78 -0.79 13.60 -9.91
C GLN A 78 -1.50 12.87 -11.06
N GLY A 79 -2.79 13.12 -11.26
CA GLY A 79 -3.63 12.39 -12.22
C GLY A 79 -3.81 10.92 -11.82
N HIS A 80 -4.23 10.09 -12.79
CA HIS A 80 -4.49 8.67 -12.56
C HIS A 80 -3.26 7.96 -11.93
N PRO A 81 -3.41 7.12 -10.87
CA PRO A 81 -2.29 6.51 -10.15
C PRO A 81 -1.31 5.68 -10.98
N ARG A 82 -1.78 4.98 -12.02
CA ARG A 82 -0.96 4.18 -12.98
C ARG A 82 0.22 3.47 -12.27
N LEU A 83 -0.03 2.87 -11.11
CA LEU A 83 1.01 2.50 -10.15
C LEU A 83 2.07 1.59 -10.78
N ARG A 84 1.65 0.52 -11.47
CA ARG A 84 2.56 -0.42 -12.12
C ARG A 84 3.46 0.24 -13.18
N MET A 85 2.94 1.22 -13.93
CA MET A 85 3.74 2.01 -14.88
C MET A 85 4.79 2.84 -14.15
N ARG A 86 4.40 3.54 -13.07
CA ARG A 86 5.31 4.37 -12.26
C ARG A 86 6.37 3.55 -11.51
N HIS A 87 6.07 2.29 -11.19
CA HIS A 87 7.00 1.37 -10.54
C HIS A 87 7.82 0.54 -11.54
N GLY A 88 7.57 0.65 -12.85
CA GLY A 88 8.23 -0.16 -13.89
C GLY A 88 9.73 0.10 -14.05
N GLY A 89 10.24 1.22 -13.54
CA GLY A 89 11.68 1.54 -13.54
C GLY A 89 12.50 0.85 -12.45
N PHE A 90 11.85 0.11 -11.54
CA PHE A 90 12.51 -0.56 -10.41
C PHE A 90 12.36 -2.08 -10.54
N ALA A 91 13.38 -2.84 -10.16
CA ALA A 91 13.29 -4.29 -10.05
C ALA A 91 12.58 -4.66 -8.74
N ILE A 92 11.30 -5.02 -8.82
CA ILE A 92 10.46 -5.36 -7.66
C ILE A 92 10.13 -6.85 -7.73
N GLY A 93 10.74 -7.63 -6.84
CA GLY A 93 10.51 -9.05 -6.66
C GLY A 93 9.74 -9.37 -5.37
N GLY A 94 9.76 -10.65 -4.98
CA GLY A 94 9.20 -11.09 -3.70
C GLY A 94 9.85 -10.41 -2.48
N PRO A 95 11.20 -10.36 -2.39
CA PRO A 95 11.88 -9.71 -1.27
C PRO A 95 11.53 -8.22 -1.10
N GLU A 96 11.42 -7.48 -2.21
CA GLU A 96 11.08 -6.05 -2.17
C GLU A 96 9.64 -5.84 -1.69
N ARG A 97 8.70 -6.65 -2.19
CA ARG A 97 7.30 -6.65 -1.71
C ARG A 97 7.25 -6.91 -0.21
N ASP A 98 7.95 -7.95 0.25
CA ASP A 98 7.91 -8.38 1.66
C ASP A 98 8.53 -7.35 2.58
N ALA A 99 9.66 -6.75 2.18
CA ALA A 99 10.28 -5.66 2.92
C ALA A 99 9.36 -4.43 3.01
N TRP A 100 8.67 -4.07 1.93
CA TRP A 100 7.72 -2.96 1.92
C TRP A 100 6.55 -3.22 2.88
N LEU A 101 5.99 -4.44 2.84
CA LEU A 101 4.90 -4.84 3.72
C LEU A 101 5.33 -4.90 5.19
N ALA A 102 6.54 -5.38 5.48
CA ALA A 102 7.09 -5.39 6.84
C ALA A 102 7.23 -3.96 7.41
N CYS A 103 7.64 -2.99 6.59
CA CYS A 103 7.71 -1.59 6.99
C CYS A 103 6.31 -1.02 7.28
N MET A 104 5.30 -1.34 6.46
CA MET A 104 3.92 -0.89 6.70
C MET A 104 3.28 -1.54 7.92
N ASP A 105 3.51 -2.83 8.15
CA ASP A 105 2.99 -3.53 9.32
C ASP A 105 3.54 -2.91 10.62
N ALA A 106 4.85 -2.66 10.66
CA ALA A 106 5.51 -2.00 11.78
C ALA A 106 5.01 -0.56 11.95
N ALA A 107 4.81 0.19 10.85
CA ALA A 107 4.29 1.55 10.92
C ALA A 107 2.85 1.62 11.45
N LEU A 108 1.96 0.72 11.02
CA LEU A 108 0.60 0.63 11.56
C LEU A 108 0.59 0.27 13.04
N THR A 109 1.56 -0.55 13.48
CA THR A 109 1.76 -0.88 14.91
C THR A 109 2.19 0.35 15.70
N ASP A 110 3.18 1.10 15.20
CA ASP A 110 3.72 2.28 15.88
C ASP A 110 2.67 3.38 16.10
N ILE A 111 1.76 3.58 15.14
CA ILE A 111 0.69 4.57 15.27
C ILE A 111 -0.53 4.06 16.05
N GLY A 112 -0.48 2.82 16.55
CA GLY A 112 -1.56 2.23 17.35
C GLY A 112 -2.84 1.97 16.56
N ALA A 113 -2.75 1.61 15.28
CA ALA A 113 -3.92 1.26 14.49
C ALA A 113 -4.67 0.07 15.12
N ALA A 114 -6.00 0.15 15.19
CA ALA A 114 -6.83 -0.92 15.75
C ALA A 114 -6.52 -2.27 15.06
N PRO A 115 -6.42 -3.40 15.80
CA PRO A 115 -5.99 -4.69 15.24
C PRO A 115 -6.78 -5.13 14.00
N GLU A 116 -8.10 -4.96 14.00
CA GLU A 116 -8.99 -5.34 12.92
C GLU A 116 -8.78 -4.46 11.67
N LEU A 117 -8.55 -3.16 11.89
CA LEU A 117 -8.22 -2.22 10.83
C LEU A 117 -6.85 -2.55 10.24
N LYS A 118 -5.84 -2.76 11.09
CA LYS A 118 -4.50 -3.17 10.67
C LYS A 118 -4.55 -4.42 9.80
N GLN A 119 -5.27 -5.47 10.24
CA GLN A 119 -5.43 -6.71 9.48
C GLN A 119 -6.06 -6.46 8.11
N THR A 120 -7.13 -5.66 8.06
CA THR A 120 -7.84 -5.31 6.83
C THR A 120 -6.96 -4.52 5.85
N LEU A 121 -6.24 -3.52 6.37
CA LEU A 121 -5.32 -2.71 5.57
C LEU A 121 -4.14 -3.55 5.07
N MET A 122 -3.54 -4.39 5.90
CA MET A 122 -2.45 -5.27 5.50
C MET A 122 -2.85 -6.26 4.41
N ALA A 123 -4.06 -6.83 4.47
CA ALA A 123 -4.58 -7.69 3.40
C ALA A 123 -4.77 -6.92 2.08
N SER A 124 -5.18 -5.66 2.16
CA SER A 124 -5.36 -4.79 0.98
C SER A 124 -4.03 -4.33 0.40
N PHE A 125 -3.09 -3.92 1.24
CA PHE A 125 -1.72 -3.59 0.87
C PHE A 125 -1.00 -4.77 0.24
N PHE A 126 -1.18 -5.99 0.75
CA PHE A 126 -0.60 -7.18 0.14
C PHE A 126 -1.03 -7.34 -1.32
N LYS A 127 -2.34 -7.22 -1.62
CA LYS A 127 -2.85 -7.32 -3.00
C LYS A 127 -2.22 -6.26 -3.91
N THR A 128 -2.13 -5.02 -3.45
CA THR A 128 -1.51 -3.93 -4.23
C THR A 128 0.00 -4.15 -4.43
N ALA A 129 0.74 -4.48 -3.37
CA ALA A 129 2.17 -4.68 -3.41
C ALA A 129 2.57 -5.91 -4.24
N ASP A 130 1.81 -7.01 -4.15
CA ASP A 130 2.04 -8.20 -4.98
C ASP A 130 1.80 -7.90 -6.47
N TRP A 131 0.78 -7.08 -6.80
CA TRP A 131 0.55 -6.60 -8.16
C TRP A 131 1.65 -5.67 -8.70
N MET A 132 2.44 -5.04 -7.84
CA MET A 132 3.59 -4.20 -8.25
C MET A 132 4.80 -5.01 -8.71
N ARG A 133 4.89 -6.29 -8.35
CA ARG A 133 6.03 -7.13 -8.73
C ARG A 133 6.19 -7.21 -10.24
N ASN A 134 7.42 -7.03 -10.70
CA ASN A 134 7.80 -7.01 -12.11
C ASN A 134 9.08 -7.84 -12.38
N THR A 135 9.64 -8.49 -11.36
CA THR A 135 10.74 -9.46 -11.48
C THR A 135 10.44 -10.75 -10.72
N GLY A 136 11.06 -11.84 -11.17
CA GLY A 136 10.89 -13.17 -10.59
C GLY A 136 9.54 -13.83 -10.90
N PRO A 137 9.38 -15.13 -10.58
CA PRO A 137 8.15 -15.86 -10.86
C PRO A 137 6.99 -15.32 -10.01
N HIS A 138 5.85 -15.03 -10.65
CA HIS A 138 4.58 -14.87 -9.95
C HIS A 138 4.18 -16.25 -9.38
N PRO A 139 3.55 -16.36 -8.20
CA PRO A 139 3.12 -17.67 -7.66
C PRO A 139 2.25 -18.46 -8.65
N ALA A 140 1.50 -17.78 -9.52
CA ALA A 140 0.72 -18.40 -10.60
C ALA A 140 1.56 -19.01 -11.74
N SER A 141 2.84 -18.66 -11.86
CA SER A 141 3.74 -19.12 -12.94
C SER A 141 4.53 -20.39 -12.61
N ILE A 142 4.43 -20.91 -11.38
CA ILE A 142 5.16 -22.13 -10.95
C ILE A 142 4.36 -23.41 -11.29
N ALA A 143 3.09 -23.31 -11.66
CA ALA A 143 2.20 -24.46 -11.89
C ALA A 143 2.31 -25.12 -13.29
N THR A 144 3.43 -24.98 -14.00
CA THR A 144 3.65 -25.68 -15.29
C THR A 144 5.08 -26.22 -15.40
N THR A 145 5.44 -27.12 -14.50
CA THR A 145 6.41 -28.17 -14.82
C THR A 145 5.63 -29.45 -15.08
N ARG A 146 5.44 -29.74 -16.37
CA ARG A 146 5.01 -31.06 -16.85
C ARG A 146 5.98 -32.11 -16.29
N LYS A 147 5.43 -33.13 -15.62
CA LYS A 147 6.15 -34.37 -15.39
C LYS A 147 6.21 -35.12 -16.73
N ASP A 148 7.23 -34.82 -17.52
CA ASP A 148 7.66 -35.72 -18.58
C ASP A 148 8.88 -36.47 -18.04
N THR A 149 8.72 -37.77 -17.82
CA THR A 149 9.83 -38.71 -17.60
C THR A 149 9.32 -40.12 -17.93
N PRO A 150 10.21 -40.96 -18.46
CA PRO A 150 10.40 -41.29 -19.87
C PRO A 150 9.36 -42.28 -20.43
#